data_AF-A0A9P5SWG1-F1
#
_entry.id   AF-A0A9P5SWG1-F1
#
_cell.length_a   1.000
_cell.length_b   1.000
_cell.length_c   1.000
_cell.angle_alpha   90.00
_cell.angle_beta   90.00
_cell.angle_gamma   90.00
#
_symmetry.space_group_name_H-M   'P 1'
#
loop_
_entity.id
_entity.type
_entity.pdbx_description
1 polymer ?
#
loop_
_entity_poly.entity_id
_entity_poly.type
_entity_poly.pdbx_seq_one_letter_code
_entity_poly.pdbx_strand_id
1 'polypeptide(L)'
;MPRRKITSKRIPANHRYKIEKRVKDHHRKLRKDAKSNPNAHHKNKKDPGIPNNYPFKEQLLQQIADQKLKAEEEKERQKLARRAAQDKARQLKKGANKTNNNTEKTAKSKSTDASKSTEKAKGKAPAKGKKEFTATAAAVIAEAESDEDGDAPYNFGEHFAATHDAEDDDDNEEDDEEEEEDEE
;
A
#
# COMPACT_ATOMS: atom_id res chain seq x y z
N MET A 1 35.80 -58.89 6.16
CA MET A 1 35.44 -57.88 5.13
C MET A 1 36.12 -56.56 5.46
N PRO A 2 36.76 -55.87 4.50
CA PRO A 2 37.40 -54.58 4.75
C PRO A 2 36.36 -53.51 5.08
N ARG A 3 36.56 -52.77 6.18
CA ARG A 3 35.68 -51.66 6.59
C ARG A 3 36.12 -50.36 5.93
N ARG A 4 35.17 -49.59 5.40
CA ARG A 4 35.43 -48.27 4.80
C ARG A 4 35.83 -47.25 5.86
N LYS A 5 36.78 -46.37 5.52
CA LYS A 5 37.14 -45.24 6.39
C LYS A 5 35.95 -44.31 6.54
N ILE A 6 35.58 -44.04 7.79
CA ILE A 6 34.50 -43.12 8.13
C ILE A 6 35.08 -41.71 8.04
N THR A 7 34.45 -40.85 7.24
CA THR A 7 34.83 -39.44 7.16
C THR A 7 34.28 -38.66 8.36
N SER A 8 34.99 -37.61 8.74
CA SER A 8 34.58 -36.73 9.83
C SER A 8 33.35 -35.92 9.44
N LYS A 9 32.42 -35.73 10.39
CA LYS A 9 31.27 -34.82 10.26
C LYS A 9 31.64 -33.35 10.54
N ARG A 10 32.89 -33.08 10.97
CA ARG A 10 33.35 -31.72 11.29
C ARG A 10 33.41 -30.88 10.02
N ILE A 11 32.75 -29.72 10.04
CA ILE A 11 32.76 -28.78 8.92
C ILE A 11 33.88 -27.76 9.13
N PRO A 12 34.88 -27.67 8.23
CA PRO A 12 35.93 -26.67 8.34
C PRO A 12 35.33 -25.26 8.23
N ALA A 13 35.96 -24.30 8.90
CA ALA A 13 35.48 -22.92 8.93
C ALA A 13 35.34 -22.33 7.50
N ASN A 14 36.29 -22.63 6.60
CA ASN A 14 36.21 -22.17 5.21
C ASN A 14 34.93 -22.62 4.48
N HIS A 15 34.40 -23.79 4.82
CA HIS A 15 33.24 -24.36 4.17
C HIS A 15 31.97 -23.72 4.71
N ARG A 16 31.93 -23.43 6.02
CA ARG A 16 30.86 -22.64 6.65
C ARG A 16 30.76 -21.26 6.01
N TYR A 17 31.87 -20.51 5.95
CA TYR A 17 31.86 -19.17 5.36
C TYR A 17 31.55 -19.17 3.86
N LYS A 18 31.99 -20.19 3.10
CA LYS A 18 31.59 -20.35 1.69
C LYS A 18 30.09 -20.59 1.55
N ILE A 19 29.49 -21.43 2.41
CA ILE A 19 28.03 -21.67 2.41
C ILE A 19 27.29 -20.37 2.74
N GLU A 20 27.68 -19.69 3.82
CA GLU A 20 27.05 -18.44 4.24
C GLU A 20 27.09 -17.38 3.14
N LYS A 21 28.24 -17.20 2.50
CA LYS A 21 28.39 -16.26 1.37
C LYS A 21 27.46 -16.62 0.21
N ARG A 22 27.42 -17.91 -0.18
CA ARG A 22 26.54 -18.39 -1.25
C ARG A 22 25.06 -18.21 -0.93
N VAL A 23 24.64 -18.47 0.31
CA VAL A 23 23.26 -18.26 0.77
C VAL A 23 22.89 -16.78 0.76
N LYS A 24 23.78 -15.91 1.27
CA LYS A 24 23.60 -14.44 1.23
C LYS A 24 23.46 -13.94 -0.21
N ASP A 25 24.32 -14.41 -1.11
CA ASP A 25 24.28 -14.07 -2.53
C ASP A 25 22.99 -14.56 -3.20
N HIS A 26 22.53 -15.77 -2.88
CA HIS A 26 21.27 -16.32 -3.38
C HIS A 26 20.07 -15.50 -2.92
N HIS A 27 19.98 -15.17 -1.63
CA HIS A 27 18.92 -14.31 -1.11
C HIS A 27 18.98 -12.89 -1.68
N ARG A 28 20.19 -12.36 -1.94
CA ARG A 28 20.35 -11.07 -2.64
C ARG A 28 19.76 -11.13 -4.06
N LYS A 29 20.04 -12.20 -4.81
CA LYS A 29 19.48 -12.41 -6.16
C LYS A 29 17.96 -12.56 -6.12
N LEU A 30 17.42 -13.43 -5.26
CA LEU A 30 15.97 -13.59 -5.11
C LEU A 30 15.24 -12.29 -4.77
N ARG A 31 15.82 -11.45 -3.89
CA ARG A 31 15.24 -10.12 -3.57
C ARG A 31 15.27 -9.17 -4.77
N LYS A 32 16.36 -9.16 -5.54
CA LYS A 32 16.46 -8.37 -6.78
C LYS A 32 15.47 -8.87 -7.84
N ASP A 33 15.36 -10.17 -8.03
CA ASP A 33 14.46 -10.78 -9.01
C ASP A 33 12.99 -10.53 -8.64
N ALA A 34 12.63 -10.66 -7.36
CA ALA A 34 11.28 -10.35 -6.87
C ALA A 34 10.91 -8.87 -7.06
N LYS A 35 11.86 -7.95 -6.94
CA LYS A 35 11.65 -6.50 -7.17
C LYS A 35 11.62 -6.15 -8.66
N SER A 36 12.50 -6.76 -9.46
CA SER A 36 12.62 -6.50 -10.90
C SER A 36 11.47 -7.10 -11.70
N ASN A 37 10.95 -8.26 -11.28
CA ASN A 37 9.92 -9.00 -11.99
C ASN A 37 8.75 -9.33 -11.05
N PRO A 38 7.96 -8.32 -10.62
CA PRO A 38 6.85 -8.56 -9.70
C PRO A 38 5.86 -9.58 -10.26
N ASN A 39 5.58 -9.55 -11.56
CA ASN A 39 4.61 -10.45 -12.19
C ASN A 39 5.08 -11.92 -12.33
N ALA A 40 6.39 -12.20 -12.28
CA ALA A 40 6.92 -13.56 -12.45
C ALA A 40 6.59 -14.48 -11.26
N HIS A 41 6.46 -13.90 -10.06
CA HIS A 41 6.18 -14.63 -8.82
C HIS A 41 4.70 -14.56 -8.39
N HIS A 42 3.89 -13.70 -9.02
CA HIS A 42 2.48 -13.55 -8.71
C HIS A 42 1.63 -14.54 -9.51
N LYS A 43 1.84 -15.84 -9.27
CA LYS A 43 0.83 -16.84 -9.66
C LYS A 43 -0.31 -16.71 -8.65
N ASN A 44 -1.50 -16.35 -9.13
CA ASN A 44 -2.71 -16.37 -8.31
C ASN A 44 -2.80 -17.71 -7.60
N LYS A 45 -2.77 -17.70 -6.26
CA LYS A 45 -2.86 -18.90 -5.43
C LYS A 45 -4.16 -19.60 -5.80
N LYS A 46 -4.05 -20.76 -6.45
CA LYS A 46 -5.21 -21.58 -6.77
C LYS A 46 -5.60 -22.35 -5.52
N ASP A 47 -6.90 -22.45 -5.29
CA ASP A 47 -7.42 -23.35 -4.27
C ASP A 47 -7.04 -24.79 -4.67
N PRO A 48 -6.43 -25.59 -3.77
CA PRO A 48 -6.15 -27.00 -4.04
C PRO A 48 -7.39 -27.84 -4.38
N GLY A 49 -8.61 -27.30 -4.18
CA GLY A 49 -9.85 -27.91 -4.64
C GLY A 49 -10.27 -29.13 -3.81
N ILE A 50 -11.47 -29.66 -4.12
CA ILE A 50 -12.04 -30.80 -3.37
C ILE A 50 -11.50 -32.13 -3.94
N PRO A 51 -10.80 -32.95 -3.14
CA PRO A 51 -10.28 -34.25 -3.57
C PRO A 51 -11.38 -35.23 -4.00
N ASN A 52 -11.05 -36.17 -4.91
CA ASN A 52 -12.04 -37.13 -5.42
C ASN A 52 -12.46 -38.21 -4.42
N ASN A 53 -11.61 -38.52 -3.43
CA ASN A 53 -11.91 -39.54 -2.43
C ASN A 53 -12.91 -39.06 -1.37
N TYR A 54 -13.35 -37.81 -1.44
CA TYR A 54 -14.31 -37.27 -0.51
C TYR A 54 -15.72 -37.80 -0.85
N PRO A 55 -16.38 -38.53 0.06
CA PRO A 55 -17.62 -39.27 -0.24
C PRO A 55 -18.80 -38.36 -0.62
N PHE A 56 -18.82 -37.12 -0.14
CA PHE A 56 -19.89 -36.15 -0.41
C PHE A 56 -19.45 -35.02 -1.35
N LYS A 57 -18.46 -35.28 -2.23
CA LYS A 57 -17.93 -34.28 -3.17
C LYS A 57 -19.01 -33.69 -4.06
N GLU A 58 -19.92 -34.51 -4.58
CA GLU A 58 -21.00 -34.05 -5.45
C GLU A 58 -21.98 -33.13 -4.72
N GLN A 59 -22.38 -33.50 -3.50
CA GLN A 59 -23.27 -32.69 -2.67
C GLN A 59 -22.64 -31.34 -2.34
N LEU A 60 -21.34 -31.33 -2.00
CA LEU A 60 -20.60 -30.10 -1.73
C LEU A 60 -20.47 -29.20 -2.97
N LEU A 61 -20.22 -29.79 -4.15
CA LEU A 61 -20.18 -29.04 -5.41
C LEU A 61 -21.54 -28.41 -5.76
N GLN A 62 -22.64 -29.13 -5.52
CA GLN A 62 -24.00 -28.58 -5.71
C GLN A 62 -24.24 -27.40 -4.77
N GLN A 63 -23.94 -27.53 -3.48
CA GLN A 63 -24.08 -26.43 -2.51
C GLN A 63 -23.27 -25.19 -2.91
N ILE A 64 -22.04 -25.37 -3.40
CA ILE A 64 -21.20 -24.27 -3.87
C ILE A 64 -21.80 -23.61 -5.12
N ALA A 65 -22.36 -24.39 -6.06
CA ALA A 65 -23.01 -23.85 -7.24
C ALA A 65 -24.24 -23.01 -6.88
N ASP A 66 -25.08 -23.50 -5.97
CA ASP A 66 -26.25 -22.79 -5.48
C ASP A 66 -25.88 -21.49 -4.76
N GLN A 67 -24.81 -21.52 -3.95
CA GLN A 67 -24.29 -20.33 -3.27
C GLN A 67 -23.78 -19.28 -4.27
N LYS A 68 -23.08 -19.70 -5.33
CA LYS A 68 -22.61 -18.77 -6.38
C LYS A 68 -23.76 -18.11 -7.11
N LEU A 69 -24.78 -18.89 -7.49
CA LEU A 69 -25.97 -18.37 -8.15
C LEU A 69 -26.69 -17.32 -7.29
N LYS A 70 -26.92 -17.62 -6.00
CA LYS A 70 -27.53 -16.67 -5.06
C LYS A 70 -26.70 -15.39 -4.88
N ALA A 71 -25.37 -15.52 -4.79
CA ALA A 71 -24.48 -14.36 -4.64
C ALA A 71 -24.44 -13.49 -5.91
N GLU A 72 -24.53 -14.10 -7.10
CA GLU A 72 -24.60 -13.39 -8.37
C GLU A 72 -25.92 -12.63 -8.51
N GLU A 73 -27.05 -13.27 -8.22
CA GLU A 73 -28.37 -12.63 -8.19
C GLU A 73 -28.42 -11.45 -7.20
N GLU A 74 -27.87 -11.62 -5.99
CA GLU A 74 -27.82 -10.54 -5.00
C GLU A 74 -26.97 -9.37 -5.50
N LYS A 75 -25.81 -9.66 -6.08
CA LYS A 75 -24.91 -8.64 -6.65
C LYS A 75 -25.58 -7.87 -7.79
N GLU A 76 -26.33 -8.55 -8.65
CA GLU A 76 -27.12 -7.91 -9.70
C GLU A 76 -28.24 -7.04 -9.14
N ARG A 77 -28.99 -7.54 -8.14
CA ARG A 77 -30.02 -6.77 -7.45
C ARG A 77 -29.44 -5.52 -6.80
N GLN A 78 -28.30 -5.63 -6.11
CA GLN A 78 -27.60 -4.50 -5.51
C GLN A 78 -27.12 -3.49 -6.57
N LYS A 79 -26.60 -3.98 -7.70
CA LYS A 79 -26.18 -3.12 -8.83
C LYS A 79 -27.36 -2.35 -9.43
N LEU A 80 -28.50 -2.99 -9.62
CA LEU A 80 -29.73 -2.37 -10.10
C LEU A 80 -30.28 -1.35 -9.10
N ALA A 81 -30.32 -1.69 -7.82
CA ALA A 81 -30.76 -0.77 -6.75
C ALA A 81 -29.86 0.47 -6.68
N ARG A 82 -28.54 0.30 -6.75
CA ARG A 82 -27.57 1.40 -6.77
C ARG A 82 -27.78 2.30 -7.99
N ARG A 83 -28.01 1.72 -9.17
CA ARG A 83 -28.28 2.49 -10.39
C ARG A 83 -29.58 3.29 -10.29
N ALA A 84 -30.67 2.66 -9.82
CA ALA A 84 -31.95 3.33 -9.62
C ALA A 84 -31.86 4.48 -8.60
N ALA A 85 -31.11 4.31 -7.50
CA ALA A 85 -30.87 5.37 -6.53
C ALA A 85 -30.07 6.54 -7.13
N GLN A 86 -29.03 6.26 -7.92
CA GLN A 86 -28.26 7.28 -8.63
C GLN A 86 -29.11 8.05 -9.66
N ASP A 87 -29.96 7.35 -10.41
CA ASP A 87 -30.85 7.98 -11.39
C ASP A 87 -31.90 8.87 -10.72
N LYS A 88 -32.51 8.42 -9.62
CA LYS A 88 -33.42 9.25 -8.80
C LYS A 88 -32.70 10.49 -8.25
N ALA A 89 -31.50 10.34 -7.71
CA ALA A 89 -30.71 11.47 -7.20
C ALA A 89 -30.34 12.46 -8.32
N ARG A 90 -30.05 11.98 -9.54
CA ARG A 90 -29.78 12.82 -10.72
C ARG A 90 -31.04 13.57 -11.18
N GLN A 91 -32.21 12.91 -11.17
CA GLN A 91 -33.49 13.54 -11.52
C GLN A 91 -33.87 14.64 -10.52
N LEU A 92 -33.74 14.40 -9.21
CA LEU A 92 -34.00 15.41 -8.18
C LEU A 92 -33.07 16.63 -8.32
N LYS A 93 -31.77 16.41 -8.58
CA LYS A 93 -30.81 17.50 -8.84
C LYS A 93 -31.15 18.30 -10.11
N LYS A 94 -31.61 17.64 -11.18
CA LYS A 94 -32.05 18.31 -12.42
C LYS A 94 -33.33 19.12 -12.21
N GLY A 95 -34.27 18.62 -11.40
CA GLY A 95 -35.49 19.33 -10.99
C GLY A 95 -35.18 20.59 -10.19
N ALA A 96 -34.30 20.51 -9.18
CA ALA A 96 -33.91 21.64 -8.33
C ALA A 96 -33.16 22.75 -9.11
N ASN A 97 -32.33 22.38 -10.10
CA ASN A 97 -31.70 23.40 -10.96
C ASN A 97 -32.69 24.08 -11.92
N LYS A 98 -33.78 23.42 -12.31
CA LYS A 98 -34.79 24.02 -13.21
C LYS A 98 -35.68 25.04 -12.50
N THR A 99 -35.95 24.86 -11.20
CA THR A 99 -36.72 25.81 -10.39
C THR A 99 -35.93 27.10 -10.11
N ASN A 100 -34.62 27.00 -9.83
CA ASN A 100 -33.78 28.18 -9.54
C ASN A 100 -33.55 29.08 -10.77
N ASN A 101 -33.51 28.51 -11.99
CA ASN A 101 -33.34 29.28 -13.23
C ASN A 101 -34.61 30.01 -13.69
N ASN A 102 -35.78 29.71 -13.11
CA ASN A 102 -37.04 30.37 -13.47
C ASN A 102 -37.40 31.53 -12.53
N THR A 103 -36.84 31.55 -11.32
CA THR A 103 -37.01 32.66 -10.37
C THR A 103 -36.10 33.86 -10.66
N GLU A 104 -35.05 33.70 -11.48
CA GLU A 104 -34.17 34.82 -11.89
C GLU A 104 -34.63 35.54 -13.17
N LYS A 105 -35.57 34.97 -13.94
CA LYS A 105 -35.99 35.53 -15.23
C LYS A 105 -37.13 36.55 -15.17
N THR A 106 -37.71 36.81 -14.01
CA THR A 106 -38.75 37.86 -13.83
C THR A 106 -38.20 39.19 -13.28
N ALA A 107 -36.90 39.31 -13.02
CA ALA A 107 -36.29 40.50 -12.41
C ALA A 107 -35.29 41.26 -13.30
N LYS A 108 -35.21 40.95 -14.61
CA LYS A 108 -34.21 41.58 -15.51
C LYS A 108 -34.82 42.16 -16.79
N SER A 109 -35.78 43.06 -16.64
CA SER A 109 -36.19 43.99 -17.72
C SER A 109 -36.23 45.43 -17.20
N LYS A 110 -35.06 46.05 -17.01
CA LYS A 110 -34.83 47.50 -17.05
C LYS A 110 -33.36 47.80 -16.76
N SER A 111 -32.60 48.12 -17.81
CA SER A 111 -31.61 49.22 -17.88
C SER A 111 -30.66 49.00 -19.06
N THR A 112 -30.90 49.76 -20.14
CA THR A 112 -29.90 50.38 -21.02
C THR A 112 -28.91 51.17 -20.13
N ASP A 113 -27.63 51.44 -20.44
CA ASP A 113 -26.88 51.63 -21.67
C ASP A 113 -25.36 51.62 -21.33
N ALA A 114 -24.52 51.58 -22.36
CA ALA A 114 -23.12 52.05 -22.44
C ALA A 114 -22.00 51.35 -21.61
N SER A 115 -21.12 50.64 -22.31
CA SER A 115 -19.78 51.14 -22.67
C SER A 115 -18.88 50.04 -23.26
N LYS A 116 -18.04 50.45 -24.22
CA LYS A 116 -17.23 49.64 -25.13
C LYS A 116 -15.75 49.98 -24.94
N SER A 117 -14.89 48.99 -24.70
CA SER A 117 -13.43 48.95 -24.99
C SER A 117 -12.92 47.53 -24.66
N THR A 118 -12.44 46.70 -25.61
CA THR A 118 -11.05 46.54 -26.14
C THR A 118 -9.99 46.54 -25.03
N GLU A 119 -9.09 45.56 -24.80
CA GLU A 119 -8.36 44.62 -25.67
C GLU A 119 -7.65 43.50 -24.83
N LYS A 120 -6.98 42.56 -25.51
CA LYS A 120 -6.38 41.29 -25.03
C LYS A 120 -5.15 41.43 -24.08
N ALA A 121 -4.93 40.44 -23.19
CA ALA A 121 -3.85 39.42 -23.25
C ALA A 121 -3.28 38.90 -21.89
N LYS A 122 -3.38 37.57 -21.70
CA LYS A 122 -2.46 36.54 -21.14
C LYS A 122 -1.67 36.70 -19.79
N GLY A 123 -1.80 35.65 -18.94
CA GLY A 123 -0.71 35.02 -18.14
C GLY A 123 -0.85 35.13 -16.60
N LYS A 124 -1.55 34.23 -15.89
CA LYS A 124 -1.14 32.93 -15.27
C LYS A 124 -0.25 33.02 -14.01
N ALA A 125 -0.85 32.77 -12.84
CA ALA A 125 -0.19 32.30 -11.60
C ALA A 125 -1.14 31.36 -10.81
N PRO A 126 -0.71 30.18 -10.32
CA PRO A 126 -1.58 29.27 -9.56
C PRO A 126 -1.44 29.48 -8.04
N ALA A 127 -2.53 29.87 -7.38
CA ALA A 127 -2.62 29.88 -5.92
C ALA A 127 -2.90 28.45 -5.39
N LYS A 128 -2.01 27.93 -4.54
CA LYS A 128 -2.19 26.65 -3.83
C LYS A 128 -3.11 26.86 -2.62
N GLY A 129 -4.35 26.37 -2.71
CA GLY A 129 -5.28 26.30 -1.58
C GLY A 129 -4.97 25.12 -0.66
N LYS A 130 -4.71 25.39 0.62
CA LYS A 130 -4.65 24.38 1.68
C LYS A 130 -6.07 23.93 2.00
N LYS A 131 -6.33 22.62 2.01
CA LYS A 131 -7.60 22.04 2.44
C LYS A 131 -7.46 21.69 3.92
N GLU A 132 -8.18 22.41 4.77
CA GLU A 132 -8.28 22.08 6.19
C GLU A 132 -9.43 21.08 6.39
N PHE A 133 -9.14 19.99 7.09
CA PHE A 133 -10.11 18.93 7.39
C PHE A 133 -10.40 19.01 8.88
N THR A 134 -11.51 19.63 9.27
CA THR A 134 -11.98 19.62 10.66
C THR A 134 -12.79 18.34 10.88
N ALA A 135 -12.18 17.37 11.58
CA ALA A 135 -12.88 16.18 12.03
C ALA A 135 -13.59 16.48 13.37
N THR A 136 -14.92 16.64 13.34
CA THR A 136 -15.75 16.62 14.55
C THR A 136 -16.18 15.19 14.84
N ALA A 137 -15.43 14.49 15.70
CA ALA A 137 -15.86 13.25 16.34
C ALA A 137 -16.39 13.58 17.74
N ALA A 138 -17.72 13.64 17.86
CA ALA A 138 -18.40 13.79 19.13
C ALA A 138 -18.71 12.41 19.74
N ALA A 139 -18.27 12.25 20.99
CA ALA A 139 -18.97 11.58 22.10
C ALA A 139 -19.51 10.16 21.91
N VAL A 140 -18.75 9.17 22.39
CA VAL A 140 -19.28 8.04 23.19
C VAL A 140 -18.26 7.73 24.30
N ILE A 141 -18.52 8.22 25.51
CA ILE A 141 -17.89 7.76 26.76
C ILE A 141 -19.03 7.21 27.63
N ALA A 142 -18.93 5.94 28.01
CA ALA A 142 -19.58 5.32 29.17
C ALA A 142 -18.68 4.13 29.56
N GLU A 143 -17.79 4.34 30.53
CA GLU A 143 -17.91 3.83 31.91
C GLU A 143 -17.98 2.30 32.00
N ALA A 144 -16.81 1.70 32.22
CA ALA A 144 -16.66 0.42 32.91
C ALA A 144 -15.47 0.56 33.88
N GLU A 145 -15.66 -0.04 35.04
CA GLU A 145 -15.05 0.28 36.31
C GLU A 145 -13.56 -0.06 36.42
N SER A 146 -12.97 0.60 37.41
CA SER A 146 -11.65 0.43 38.00
C SER A 146 -11.28 -1.00 38.35
N ASP A 147 -10.10 -1.43 37.88
CA ASP A 147 -9.23 -2.33 38.63
C ASP A 147 -7.80 -1.76 38.53
N GLU A 148 -7.31 -1.22 39.64
CA GLU A 148 -5.90 -0.93 39.84
C GLU A 148 -5.17 -2.27 40.01
N ASP A 149 -4.21 -2.58 39.13
CA ASP A 149 -2.94 -3.23 39.47
C ASP A 149 -2.01 -3.15 38.26
N GLY A 150 -0.80 -2.63 38.50
CA GLY A 150 0.10 -2.14 37.47
C GLY A 150 0.80 -3.20 36.64
N ASP A 151 0.97 -2.87 35.35
CA ASP A 151 2.19 -3.13 34.59
C ASP A 151 2.24 -2.13 33.43
N ALA A 152 3.08 -1.10 33.54
CA ALA A 152 3.34 -0.21 32.41
C ALA A 152 4.03 -1.03 31.30
N PRO A 153 3.58 -0.95 30.03
CA PRO A 153 4.22 -1.70 28.96
C PRO A 153 5.66 -1.19 28.78
N TYR A 154 6.64 -2.04 29.08
CA TYR A 154 8.06 -1.77 28.87
C TYR A 154 8.30 -1.35 27.42
N ASN A 155 8.50 -0.05 27.21
CA ASN A 155 8.74 0.52 25.90
C ASN A 155 10.21 0.28 25.49
N PHE A 156 10.46 -0.87 24.87
CA PHE A 156 11.79 -1.31 24.41
C PHE A 156 12.48 -0.35 23.40
N GLY A 157 11.78 0.69 22.93
CA GLY A 157 12.26 1.59 21.88
C GLY A 157 13.30 2.64 22.29
N GLU A 158 13.46 2.96 23.58
CA GLU A 158 14.32 4.08 24.00
C GLU A 158 15.76 3.69 24.39
N HIS A 159 16.04 2.40 24.60
CA HIS A 159 17.36 1.98 25.11
C HIS A 159 18.45 1.73 24.05
N PHE A 160 18.11 1.65 22.76
CA PHE A 160 19.10 1.36 21.70
C PHE A 160 19.72 2.61 21.05
N ALA A 161 19.17 3.81 21.30
CA ALA A 161 19.60 5.03 20.61
C ALA A 161 20.76 5.78 21.29
N ALA A 162 21.29 5.29 22.43
CA ALA A 162 22.20 6.07 23.28
C ALA A 162 23.61 5.46 23.47
N THR A 163 24.03 4.47 22.68
CA THR A 163 25.41 3.94 22.76
C THR A 163 25.99 3.69 21.37
N HIS A 164 26.53 4.72 20.72
CA HIS A 164 27.73 4.67 19.88
C HIS A 164 28.08 6.11 19.45
N ASP A 165 28.62 6.85 20.41
CA ASP A 165 29.44 8.04 20.20
C ASP A 165 30.60 7.92 21.19
N ALA A 166 31.76 7.45 20.70
CA ALA A 166 33.10 7.55 21.27
C ALA A 166 34.06 6.73 20.39
N GLU A 167 34.77 7.43 19.52
CA GLU A 167 36.23 7.37 19.29
C GLU A 167 36.92 5.98 19.26
N ASP A 168 37.48 5.65 18.10
CA ASP A 168 38.80 5.00 17.97
C ASP A 168 39.40 5.47 16.64
N ASP A 169 40.17 6.57 16.72
CA ASP A 169 41.24 6.92 15.77
C ASP A 169 42.45 6.02 16.09
N ASP A 170 42.92 5.20 15.14
CA ASP A 170 44.29 4.67 15.15
C ASP A 170 44.70 4.22 13.72
N ASP A 171 45.56 5.04 13.11
CA ASP A 171 46.72 4.74 12.26
C ASP A 171 46.64 3.66 11.14
N ASN A 172 46.71 4.13 9.89
CA ASN A 172 47.67 3.58 8.92
C ASN A 172 48.01 4.60 7.81
N GLU A 173 49.03 5.43 8.08
CA GLU A 173 49.90 5.98 7.04
C GLU A 173 50.67 4.82 6.39
N GLU A 174 50.55 4.62 5.09
CA GLU A 174 51.58 3.93 4.31
C GLU A 174 51.61 4.54 2.90
N ASP A 175 52.83 4.96 2.54
CA ASP A 175 53.27 5.70 1.36
C ASP A 175 52.76 5.15 0.02
N ASP A 176 52.31 6.04 -0.86
CA ASP A 176 52.33 5.82 -2.32
C ASP A 176 53.25 6.89 -2.93
N GLU A 177 54.56 6.65 -2.83
CA GLU A 177 55.55 7.15 -3.78
C GLU A 177 55.45 6.30 -5.06
N GLU A 178 54.86 6.82 -6.14
CA GLU A 178 55.31 6.48 -7.49
C GLU A 178 55.36 7.76 -8.34
N GLU A 179 56.60 8.18 -8.58
CA GLU A 179 57.04 8.98 -9.72
C GLU A 179 56.54 8.36 -11.02
N GLU A 180 56.03 9.16 -11.95
CA GLU A 180 56.46 9.07 -13.35
C GLU A 180 56.50 10.48 -13.96
N GLU A 181 57.73 10.92 -14.19
CA GLU A 181 58.12 11.99 -15.10
C GLU A 181 57.76 11.59 -16.54
N ASP A 182 57.19 12.52 -17.30
CA ASP A 182 57.69 12.90 -18.63
C ASP A 182 56.64 13.75 -19.35
N GLU A 183 56.86 15.07 -19.41
CA GLU A 183 56.37 15.93 -20.50
C GLU A 183 57.15 17.26 -20.50
N GLU A 184 58.26 17.31 -21.25
CA GLU A 184 58.66 18.46 -22.08
C GLU A 184 59.54 18.04 -23.27
#